data_AF-A0A957PKW4-F1
#
_entry.id   AF-A0A957PKW4-F1
#
_cell.length_a   1.000
_cell.length_b   1.000
_cell.length_c   1.000
_cell.angle_alpha   90.00
_cell.angle_beta   90.00
_cell.angle_gamma   90.00
#
_symmetry.space_group_name_H-M   'P 1'
#
loop_
_entity.id
_entity.type
_entity.pdbx_description
1 polymer ?
#
loop_
_entity_poly.entity_id
_entity_poly.type
_entity_poly.pdbx_seq_one_letter_code
_entity_poly.pdbx_strand_id
1 'polypeptide(L)'
;MQSGQVYVKVCYSDTSCSSTNNFPGSDPQITLDAYVKQVLANEWPSNAGLEAMKAGAIAIRTFAYRSPGCGAYKGSLTVSNGPPPIVARVLDNRSQAYKIGGQGGSQNPVNSNHDNANTQTSLLYLYRNDNAFACAKYNADVGNPTAACTSGCSSDTNDQNMLSAIADPVSKTATPNALGMGQNGTAAWTLGGVPWNYRQILAHYYKQAKIGSSDNNAYRWTWLNVGSTVAFTGLSGREYYSPKANTPTLMGAGLTYNVPMYIQNTGSSTWNSPYLSYRWYNSANSDVTNSDQILNFLIGSVSPSAAVPSFNASMRGYGQPGTYTVKWDMNQSGTWFSQQNNWPTQNISVQVVPSLNQTLWRGNQAWTRNVLIINGSIDWTTASTWSGPIGLTGIPGSGALRTWTNFRVGNTMIQGYWRGDAEAAQEGRT
;
A
#
# COMPACT_ATOMS: atom_id res chain seq x y z
N MET A 1 34.14 -1.66 21.61
CA MET A 1 32.71 -2.01 21.44
C MET A 1 31.95 -0.71 21.22
N GLN A 2 31.15 -0.61 20.16
CA GLN A 2 30.28 0.55 19.97
C GLN A 2 29.17 0.51 21.03
N SER A 3 29.01 1.59 21.79
CA SER A 3 27.90 1.76 22.73
C SER A 3 26.58 1.47 22.01
N GLY A 4 25.79 0.50 22.49
CA GLY A 4 24.44 0.21 21.99
C GLY A 4 24.26 -1.03 21.09
N GLN A 5 25.31 -1.82 20.81
CA GLN A 5 25.12 -3.10 20.10
C GLN A 5 24.39 -4.13 20.97
N VAL A 6 23.31 -4.71 20.43
CA VAL A 6 22.57 -5.80 21.07
C VAL A 6 23.08 -7.12 20.51
N TYR A 7 23.54 -8.00 21.39
CA TYR A 7 23.97 -9.36 21.05
C TYR A 7 22.83 -10.35 21.26
N VAL A 8 22.80 -11.40 20.45
CA VAL A 8 21.84 -12.50 20.57
C VAL A 8 22.56 -13.85 20.54
N LYS A 9 22.01 -14.81 21.29
CA LYS A 9 22.36 -16.22 21.28
C LYS A 9 21.12 -17.00 20.87
N VAL A 10 21.17 -17.68 19.74
CA VAL A 10 20.06 -18.46 19.23
C VAL A 10 20.16 -19.90 19.73
N CYS A 11 19.07 -20.46 20.23
CA CYS A 11 19.00 -21.77 20.86
C CYS A 11 17.83 -22.60 20.34
N TYR A 12 17.98 -23.93 20.30
CA TYR A 12 17.01 -24.88 19.71
C TYR A 12 16.20 -25.67 20.73
N SER A 13 16.76 -25.88 21.92
CA SER A 13 16.16 -26.60 23.04
C SER A 13 16.39 -25.83 24.34
N ASP A 14 15.55 -26.07 25.35
CA ASP A 14 15.70 -25.41 26.66
C ASP A 14 17.10 -25.65 27.27
N THR A 15 17.65 -26.86 27.08
CA THR A 15 19.02 -27.21 27.47
C THR A 15 20.07 -26.35 26.75
N SER A 16 19.91 -26.10 25.44
CA SER A 16 20.83 -25.21 24.71
C SER A 16 20.69 -23.75 25.14
N CYS A 17 19.49 -23.31 25.54
CA CYS A 17 19.21 -21.95 25.97
C CYS A 17 19.82 -21.62 27.34
N SER A 18 19.96 -22.58 28.25
CA SER A 18 20.50 -22.38 29.60
C SER A 18 22.01 -22.57 29.70
N SER A 19 22.66 -23.14 28.67
CA SER A 19 24.10 -23.37 28.68
C SER A 19 24.91 -22.07 28.55
N THR A 20 25.92 -21.90 29.40
CA THR A 20 26.91 -20.81 29.28
C THR A 20 27.98 -21.12 28.23
N ASN A 21 28.27 -22.41 28.01
CA ASN A 21 29.23 -22.88 27.03
C ASN A 21 28.61 -22.91 25.63
N ASN A 22 29.42 -22.69 24.59
CA ASN A 22 29.04 -22.93 23.21
C ASN A 22 28.82 -24.44 23.04
N PHE A 23 27.59 -24.90 23.22
CA PHE A 23 27.22 -26.26 22.87
C PHE A 23 27.49 -26.46 21.38
N PRO A 24 27.95 -27.65 20.95
CA PRO A 24 27.90 -28.02 19.54
C PRO A 24 26.45 -27.86 19.04
N GLY A 25 26.18 -26.85 18.21
CA GLY A 25 24.84 -26.50 17.73
C GLY A 25 24.22 -25.21 18.27
N SER A 26 24.81 -24.53 19.26
CA SER A 26 24.48 -23.12 19.57
C SER A 26 25.41 -22.18 18.81
N ASP A 27 24.87 -21.14 18.18
CA ASP A 27 25.65 -20.16 17.44
C ASP A 27 26.64 -19.42 18.36
N PRO A 28 27.85 -19.04 17.89
CA PRO A 28 28.55 -17.89 18.43
C PRO A 28 27.61 -16.70 18.64
N GLN A 29 27.92 -15.88 19.63
CA GLN A 29 27.21 -14.63 19.84
C GLN A 29 27.30 -13.78 18.58
N ILE A 30 26.15 -13.42 18.05
CA ILE A 30 26.03 -12.54 16.90
C ILE A 30 25.32 -11.26 17.31
N THR A 31 25.46 -10.23 16.49
CA THR A 31 24.68 -9.01 16.67
C THR A 31 23.23 -9.27 16.26
N LEU A 32 22.29 -8.54 16.86
CA LEU A 32 20.87 -8.56 16.47
C LEU A 32 20.68 -8.24 14.98
N ASP A 33 21.51 -7.38 14.40
CA ASP A 33 21.46 -7.04 12.98
C ASP A 33 21.87 -8.21 12.09
N ALA A 34 22.94 -8.94 12.45
CA ALA A 34 23.33 -10.16 11.76
C ALA A 34 22.22 -11.23 11.84
N TYR A 35 21.60 -11.35 13.01
CA TYR A 35 20.46 -12.25 13.22
C TYR A 35 19.28 -11.91 12.30
N VAL A 36 18.86 -10.63 12.29
CA VAL A 36 17.73 -10.17 11.48
C VAL A 36 17.95 -10.44 10.00
N LYS A 37 19.14 -10.13 9.47
CA LYS A 37 19.48 -10.37 8.06
C LYS A 37 19.41 -11.85 7.68
N GLN A 38 19.94 -12.71 8.54
CA GLN A 38 20.01 -14.13 8.27
C GLN A 38 18.64 -14.81 8.38
N VAL A 39 17.84 -14.46 9.40
CA VAL A 39 16.44 -14.92 9.49
C VAL A 39 15.68 -14.46 8.25
N LEU A 40 15.83 -13.20 7.85
CA LEU A 40 15.19 -12.66 6.66
C LEU A 40 15.57 -13.46 5.39
N ALA A 41 16.85 -13.79 5.20
CA ALA A 41 17.31 -14.59 4.08
C ALA A 41 16.75 -16.02 4.06
N ASN A 42 16.45 -16.59 5.23
CA ASN A 42 15.91 -17.95 5.35
C ASN A 42 14.39 -18.02 5.19
N GLU A 43 13.71 -16.96 5.59
CA GLU A 43 12.26 -16.92 5.80
C GLU A 43 11.51 -16.20 4.69
N TRP A 44 12.08 -15.14 4.11
CA TRP A 44 11.43 -14.43 3.03
C TRP A 44 11.73 -15.07 1.68
N PRO A 45 10.75 -15.10 0.76
CA PRO A 45 10.98 -15.66 -0.56
C PRO A 45 12.02 -14.80 -1.30
N SER A 46 12.85 -15.43 -2.12
CA SER A 46 13.99 -14.78 -2.80
C SER A 46 13.58 -13.67 -3.76
N ASN A 47 12.33 -13.68 -4.23
CA ASN A 47 11.74 -12.66 -5.09
C ASN A 47 11.07 -11.51 -4.30
N ALA A 48 11.12 -11.50 -2.97
CA ALA A 48 10.56 -10.42 -2.17
C ALA A 48 11.25 -9.09 -2.49
N GLY A 49 10.46 -8.06 -2.77
CA GLY A 49 10.98 -6.70 -2.96
C GLY A 49 11.55 -6.12 -1.67
N LEU A 50 12.36 -5.06 -1.80
CA LEU A 50 12.99 -4.38 -0.67
C LEU A 50 11.99 -3.96 0.41
N GLU A 51 10.80 -3.48 0.02
CA GLU A 51 9.76 -3.04 0.96
C GLU A 51 9.13 -4.19 1.77
N ALA A 52 9.01 -5.38 1.17
CA ALA A 52 8.55 -6.58 1.87
C ALA A 52 9.61 -7.03 2.87
N MET A 53 10.88 -7.00 2.43
CA MET A 53 12.03 -7.30 3.28
C MET A 53 12.16 -6.33 4.45
N LYS A 54 11.87 -5.04 4.26
CA LYS A 54 11.81 -4.03 5.35
C LYS A 54 10.72 -4.37 6.37
N ALA A 55 9.52 -4.74 5.91
CA ALA A 55 8.44 -5.17 6.80
C ALA A 55 8.85 -6.42 7.60
N GLY A 56 9.47 -7.40 6.91
CA GLY A 56 10.04 -8.59 7.55
C GLY A 56 11.11 -8.27 8.59
N ALA A 57 12.08 -7.41 8.26
CA ALA A 57 13.15 -7.01 9.17
C ALA A 57 12.60 -6.40 10.48
N ILE A 58 11.59 -5.52 10.38
CA ILE A 58 10.93 -4.91 11.54
C ILE A 58 10.19 -5.97 12.38
N ALA A 59 9.46 -6.88 11.73
CA ALA A 59 8.73 -7.94 12.42
C ALA A 59 9.70 -8.90 13.14
N ILE A 60 10.75 -9.37 12.45
CA ILE A 60 11.80 -10.23 13.02
C ILE A 60 12.45 -9.56 14.23
N ARG A 61 12.83 -8.29 14.09
CA ARG A 61 13.48 -7.54 15.17
C ARG A 61 12.56 -7.38 16.38
N THR A 62 11.28 -7.10 16.15
CA THR A 62 10.29 -7.00 17.23
C THR A 62 10.08 -8.34 17.92
N PHE A 63 10.00 -9.42 17.13
CA PHE A 63 9.83 -10.78 17.61
C PHE A 63 10.97 -11.21 18.56
N ALA A 64 12.20 -10.75 18.31
CA ALA A 64 13.36 -10.99 19.18
C ALA A 64 13.28 -10.31 20.57
N TYR A 65 12.29 -9.45 20.82
CA TYR A 65 12.08 -8.75 22.09
C TYR A 65 10.86 -9.23 22.89
N ARG A 66 10.09 -10.18 22.35
CA ARG A 66 8.89 -10.72 23.01
C ARG A 66 9.12 -12.13 23.49
N SER A 67 8.50 -12.47 24.62
CA SER A 67 8.55 -13.83 25.19
C SER A 67 7.85 -14.87 24.29
N PRO A 68 8.17 -16.17 24.44
CA PRO A 68 7.48 -17.25 23.74
C PRO A 68 5.96 -17.11 23.80
N GLY A 69 5.31 -17.42 22.68
CA GLY A 69 3.89 -17.13 22.45
C GLY A 69 3.68 -15.88 21.61
N CYS A 70 4.60 -14.90 21.64
CA CYS A 70 4.59 -13.70 20.78
C CYS A 70 5.97 -13.27 20.27
N GLY A 71 7.02 -13.99 20.65
CA GLY A 71 8.39 -13.75 20.23
C GLY A 71 9.33 -14.91 20.54
N ALA A 72 10.62 -14.68 20.33
CA ALA A 72 11.68 -15.66 20.56
C ALA A 72 12.42 -15.46 21.90
N TYR A 73 12.22 -14.35 22.60
CA TYR A 73 13.04 -13.96 23.76
C TYR A 73 12.79 -14.85 24.99
N LYS A 74 13.75 -15.71 25.35
CA LYS A 74 13.68 -16.56 26.54
C LYS A 74 14.34 -15.97 27.78
N GLY A 75 15.26 -15.03 27.63
CA GLY A 75 16.01 -14.46 28.73
C GLY A 75 17.29 -13.78 28.27
N SER A 76 18.16 -13.47 29.22
CA SER A 76 19.46 -12.85 28.95
C SER A 76 20.57 -13.69 29.57
N LEU A 77 21.72 -13.73 28.90
CA LEU A 77 22.91 -14.45 29.33
C LEU A 77 24.11 -13.50 29.33
N THR A 78 24.82 -13.40 30.45
CA THR A 78 26.12 -12.73 30.51
C THR A 78 27.13 -13.60 29.77
N VAL A 79 27.68 -13.07 28.70
CA VAL A 79 28.52 -13.82 27.78
C VAL A 79 30.00 -13.47 27.86
N SER A 80 30.32 -12.31 28.42
CA SER A 80 31.69 -11.93 28.76
C SER A 80 31.68 -11.17 30.08
N ASN A 81 32.58 -11.55 30.99
CA ASN A 81 32.75 -10.90 32.29
C ASN A 81 33.71 -9.70 32.23
N GLY A 82 34.21 -9.32 31.04
CA GLY A 82 35.01 -8.12 30.88
C GLY A 82 34.19 -6.85 31.17
N PRO A 83 34.75 -5.78 31.75
CA PRO A 83 34.03 -4.53 31.97
C PRO A 83 33.96 -3.68 30.67
N PRO A 84 32.77 -3.29 30.16
CA PRO A 84 31.43 -3.63 30.65
C PRO A 84 30.97 -5.03 30.20
N PRO A 85 30.22 -5.77 31.05
CA PRO A 85 29.78 -7.13 30.73
C PRO A 85 28.91 -7.12 29.47
N ILE A 86 29.19 -8.05 28.56
CA ILE A 86 28.37 -8.24 27.37
C ILE A 86 27.21 -9.13 27.77
N VAL A 87 25.98 -8.65 27.58
CA VAL A 87 24.75 -9.40 27.83
C VAL A 87 24.09 -9.71 26.49
N ALA A 88 23.95 -10.99 26.18
CA ALA A 88 23.27 -11.46 24.99
C ALA A 88 21.83 -11.88 25.32
N ARG A 89 20.91 -11.57 24.41
CA ARG A 89 19.53 -12.08 24.47
C ARG A 89 19.49 -13.52 23.99
N VAL A 90 18.84 -14.40 24.75
CA VAL A 90 18.66 -15.80 24.37
C VAL A 90 17.36 -15.94 23.57
N LEU A 91 17.44 -16.39 22.32
CA LEU A 91 16.33 -16.49 21.38
C LEU A 91 15.99 -17.95 21.04
N ASP A 92 14.72 -18.32 21.15
CA ASP A 92 14.19 -19.63 20.77
C ASP A 92 13.99 -19.75 19.26
N ASN A 93 14.79 -20.60 18.64
CA ASN A 93 14.80 -20.82 17.21
C ASN A 93 13.61 -21.63 16.68
N ARG A 94 12.80 -22.25 17.54
CA ARG A 94 11.61 -22.98 17.08
C ARG A 94 10.54 -22.06 16.49
N SER A 95 10.70 -20.75 16.66
CA SER A 95 9.75 -19.73 16.25
C SER A 95 10.19 -18.88 15.05
N GLN A 96 11.45 -18.99 14.60
CA GLN A 96 11.98 -18.30 13.41
C GLN A 96 13.05 -19.19 12.78
N ALA A 97 13.12 -19.30 11.46
CA ALA A 97 14.09 -20.14 10.78
C ALA A 97 15.47 -19.49 10.77
N TYR A 98 16.26 -19.73 11.81
CA TYR A 98 17.70 -19.50 11.81
C TYR A 98 18.41 -20.86 11.77
N LYS A 99 18.98 -21.26 10.61
CA LYS A 99 19.40 -22.66 10.36
C LYS A 99 20.87 -22.91 10.73
N ILE A 100 21.15 -23.57 11.85
CA ILE A 100 22.50 -23.84 12.38
C ILE A 100 22.69 -25.32 12.77
N GLY A 101 23.94 -25.77 12.67
CA GLY A 101 24.41 -26.99 13.35
C GLY A 101 23.86 -28.29 12.78
N GLY A 102 23.39 -28.28 11.53
CA GLY A 102 22.81 -29.45 10.86
C GLY A 102 21.31 -29.65 11.11
N GLN A 103 20.68 -28.91 12.03
CA GLN A 103 19.22 -28.91 12.19
C GLN A 103 18.58 -27.80 11.35
N GLY A 104 17.98 -28.19 10.22
CA GLY A 104 17.28 -27.28 9.29
C GLY A 104 18.03 -26.96 7.99
N GLY A 105 19.23 -27.52 7.79
CA GLY A 105 20.04 -27.35 6.57
C GLY A 105 21.00 -26.16 6.61
N SER A 106 21.60 -25.84 5.46
CA SER A 106 22.50 -24.69 5.31
C SER A 106 21.73 -23.36 5.37
N GLN A 107 22.37 -22.33 5.93
CA GLN A 107 21.90 -20.95 5.87
C GLN A 107 21.75 -20.49 4.41
N ASN A 108 20.67 -19.76 4.11
CA ASN A 108 20.56 -19.11 2.82
C ASN A 108 21.56 -17.94 2.73
N PRO A 109 22.11 -17.63 1.54
CA PRO A 109 23.04 -16.52 1.37
C PRO A 109 22.34 -15.18 1.66
N VAL A 110 22.98 -14.35 2.48
CA VAL A 110 22.58 -12.95 2.69
C VAL A 110 23.01 -12.13 1.48
N ASN A 111 22.14 -11.25 0.98
CA ASN A 111 22.38 -10.41 -0.20
C ASN A 111 22.14 -8.93 0.14
N SER A 112 22.36 -8.06 -0.84
CA SER A 112 22.23 -6.61 -0.67
C SER A 112 20.82 -6.16 -0.27
N ASN A 113 19.76 -6.86 -0.66
CA ASN A 113 18.40 -6.49 -0.26
C ASN A 113 18.16 -6.78 1.22
N HIS A 114 18.68 -7.90 1.74
CA HIS A 114 18.64 -8.20 3.18
C HIS A 114 19.41 -7.14 3.98
N ASP A 115 20.60 -6.74 3.51
CA ASP A 115 21.39 -5.68 4.12
C ASP A 115 20.67 -4.33 4.10
N ASN A 116 20.17 -3.92 2.93
CA ASN A 116 19.46 -2.67 2.75
C ASN A 116 18.19 -2.60 3.59
N ALA A 117 17.40 -3.67 3.63
CA ALA A 117 16.19 -3.74 4.44
C ALA A 117 16.51 -3.58 5.92
N ASN A 118 17.52 -4.28 6.43
CA ASN A 118 17.94 -4.17 7.82
C ASN A 118 18.44 -2.75 8.15
N THR A 119 19.34 -2.21 7.32
CA THR A 119 19.96 -0.89 7.56
C THR A 119 18.93 0.25 7.48
N GLN A 120 18.06 0.25 6.46
CA GLN A 120 17.05 1.30 6.27
C GLN A 120 15.90 1.23 7.30
N THR A 121 15.79 0.13 8.04
CA THR A 121 14.83 -0.03 9.14
C THR A 121 15.53 -0.23 10.48
N SER A 122 16.81 0.15 10.58
CA SER A 122 17.54 0.03 11.83
C SER A 122 16.80 0.77 12.94
N LEU A 123 16.72 0.14 14.12
CA LEU A 123 16.00 0.64 15.30
C LEU A 123 14.49 0.82 15.13
N LEU A 124 13.89 0.34 14.03
CA LEU A 124 12.43 0.25 13.90
C LEU A 124 11.92 -1.09 14.45
N TYR A 125 10.83 -0.98 15.22
CA TYR A 125 10.12 -2.09 15.86
C TYR A 125 8.61 -1.84 15.74
N LEU A 126 7.80 -2.86 16.04
CA LEU A 126 6.38 -2.69 16.28
C LEU A 126 6.14 -2.56 17.78
N TYR A 127 5.43 -1.52 18.18
CA TYR A 127 4.97 -1.33 19.55
C TYR A 127 3.46 -1.33 19.62
N ARG A 128 2.91 -1.70 20.76
CA ARG A 128 1.50 -1.56 21.07
C ARG A 128 1.21 -0.14 21.56
N ASN A 129 -0.05 0.16 21.81
CA ASN A 129 -0.48 1.45 22.33
C ASN A 129 0.17 1.80 23.68
N ASP A 130 0.49 0.81 24.51
CA ASP A 130 1.15 0.96 25.82
C ASP A 130 2.69 1.04 25.74
N ASN A 131 3.26 1.18 24.54
CA ASN A 131 4.71 1.21 24.26
C ASN A 131 5.46 -0.08 24.59
N ALA A 132 4.77 -1.18 24.93
CA ALA A 132 5.41 -2.49 24.92
C ALA A 132 5.62 -2.95 23.48
N PHE A 133 6.63 -3.81 23.24
CA PHE A 133 6.80 -4.45 21.94
C PHE A 133 5.54 -5.24 21.56
N ALA A 134 5.18 -5.19 20.28
CA ALA A 134 4.03 -5.88 19.74
C ALA A 134 4.29 -7.38 19.51
N CYS A 135 3.21 -8.16 19.46
CA CYS A 135 3.24 -9.53 18.96
C CYS A 135 3.42 -9.56 17.44
N ALA A 136 4.66 -9.48 16.97
CA ALA A 136 5.00 -9.42 15.55
C ALA A 136 5.12 -10.80 14.89
N LYS A 137 4.11 -11.66 15.08
CA LYS A 137 4.08 -13.00 14.45
C LYS A 137 4.05 -12.89 12.94
N TYR A 138 4.65 -13.85 12.26
CA TYR A 138 4.57 -14.01 10.83
C TYR A 138 4.65 -15.50 10.46
N ASN A 139 4.22 -15.84 9.25
CA ASN A 139 4.26 -17.20 8.70
C ASN A 139 4.41 -17.13 7.17
N ALA A 140 4.77 -18.25 6.51
CA ALA A 140 4.89 -18.33 5.05
C ALA A 140 3.62 -17.89 4.34
N ASP A 141 2.50 -18.50 4.73
CA ASP A 141 1.18 -18.24 4.16
C ASP A 141 0.22 -17.90 5.29
N VAL A 142 -0.38 -16.72 5.25
CA VAL A 142 -1.48 -16.35 6.16
C VAL A 142 -2.70 -16.04 5.31
N GLY A 143 -3.75 -16.85 5.44
CA GLY A 143 -5.02 -16.56 4.77
C GLY A 143 -5.82 -15.50 5.52
N ASN A 144 -5.77 -15.57 6.85
CA ASN A 144 -6.38 -14.62 7.74
C ASN A 144 -5.54 -14.51 9.03
N PRO A 145 -4.85 -13.39 9.28
CA PRO A 145 -4.08 -13.21 10.50
C PRO A 145 -4.94 -13.35 11.78
N THR A 146 -6.28 -13.31 11.65
CA THR A 146 -7.26 -13.52 12.74
C THR A 146 -7.64 -14.98 13.00
N ALA A 147 -6.99 -15.96 12.38
CA ALA A 147 -7.21 -17.38 12.68
C ALA A 147 -6.73 -17.75 14.10
N ALA A 148 -7.54 -17.32 15.07
CA ALA A 148 -7.61 -17.74 16.45
C ALA A 148 -6.31 -17.57 17.26
N CYS A 149 -6.22 -16.43 17.95
CA CYS A 149 -5.45 -16.35 19.19
C CYS A 149 -6.11 -17.12 20.35
N THR A 150 -6.73 -18.28 20.07
CA THR A 150 -7.51 -19.04 21.05
C THR A 150 -6.65 -20.01 21.87
N SER A 151 -5.48 -20.40 21.38
CA SER A 151 -4.55 -21.29 22.10
C SER A 151 -3.06 -20.98 21.89
N GLY A 152 -2.70 -20.19 20.87
CA GLY A 152 -1.31 -20.08 20.41
C GLY A 152 -0.62 -18.73 20.60
N CYS A 153 -1.30 -17.66 21.02
CA CYS A 153 -0.63 -16.39 21.36
C CYS A 153 -0.82 -15.98 22.81
N SER A 154 -0.09 -14.93 23.18
CA SER A 154 -0.12 -14.30 24.48
C SER A 154 -1.56 -14.16 25.01
N SER A 155 -1.75 -14.45 26.30
CA SER A 155 -2.99 -14.16 27.02
C SER A 155 -3.23 -12.66 27.18
N ASP A 156 -2.28 -11.81 26.74
CA ASP A 156 -2.40 -10.37 26.74
C ASP A 156 -3.35 -9.89 25.64
N THR A 157 -4.51 -9.36 26.04
CA THR A 157 -5.54 -8.82 25.15
C THR A 157 -5.01 -7.73 24.20
N ASN A 158 -3.97 -6.98 24.59
CA ASN A 158 -3.37 -5.96 23.71
C ASN A 158 -2.67 -6.60 22.50
N ASP A 159 -2.07 -7.78 22.67
CA ASP A 159 -1.48 -8.54 21.55
C ASP A 159 -2.57 -9.09 20.62
N GLN A 160 -3.69 -9.56 21.19
CA GLN A 160 -4.82 -10.09 20.44
C GLN A 160 -5.48 -9.01 19.58
N ASN A 161 -5.67 -7.82 20.15
CA ASN A 161 -6.26 -6.67 19.46
C ASN A 161 -5.40 -6.20 18.28
N MET A 162 -4.08 -6.37 18.37
CA MET A 162 -3.13 -6.02 17.33
C MET A 162 -3.12 -7.00 16.14
N LEU A 163 -3.31 -8.29 16.40
CA LEU A 163 -3.35 -9.35 15.38
C LEU A 163 -4.71 -9.47 14.67
N SER A 164 -5.63 -8.54 14.95
CA SER A 164 -6.97 -8.50 14.37
C SER A 164 -6.99 -7.79 13.01
N ALA A 165 -6.58 -8.48 11.94
CA ALA A 165 -6.64 -7.98 10.57
C ALA A 165 -7.37 -8.93 9.59
N ILE A 166 -7.90 -8.34 8.51
CA ILE A 166 -8.79 -8.97 7.53
C ILE A 166 -8.03 -10.05 6.72
N ALA A 167 -8.79 -10.95 6.07
CA ALA A 167 -8.26 -11.88 5.09
C ALA A 167 -7.27 -11.20 4.15
N ASP A 168 -6.15 -11.87 3.87
CA ASP A 168 -5.12 -11.38 2.96
C ASP A 168 -5.59 -11.63 1.51
N PRO A 169 -6.11 -10.61 0.79
CA PRO A 169 -6.73 -10.80 -0.51
C PRO A 169 -5.73 -11.25 -1.59
N VAL A 170 -4.41 -11.16 -1.33
CA VAL A 170 -3.43 -11.61 -2.31
C VAL A 170 -3.33 -13.13 -2.35
N SER A 171 -3.77 -13.87 -1.33
CA SER A 171 -3.70 -15.33 -1.34
C SER A 171 -4.95 -15.96 -1.98
N LYS A 172 -4.78 -16.69 -3.09
CA LYS A 172 -5.89 -17.38 -3.79
C LYS A 172 -6.70 -18.32 -2.90
N THR A 173 -6.02 -18.95 -1.94
CA THR A 173 -6.61 -20.04 -1.16
C THR A 173 -7.05 -19.61 0.22
N ALA A 174 -6.85 -18.33 0.61
CA ALA A 174 -7.29 -17.59 1.82
C ALA A 174 -7.54 -18.40 3.12
N THR A 175 -6.97 -19.60 3.24
CA THR A 175 -7.41 -20.59 4.22
C THR A 175 -6.74 -20.23 5.53
N PRO A 176 -7.54 -20.03 6.60
CA PRO A 176 -7.08 -19.42 7.83
C PRO A 176 -6.27 -20.41 8.67
N ASN A 177 -5.00 -20.63 8.33
CA ASN A 177 -4.19 -21.64 9.02
C ASN A 177 -2.99 -21.07 9.80
N ALA A 178 -2.75 -19.76 9.77
CA ALA A 178 -1.63 -19.16 10.49
C ALA A 178 -1.88 -17.71 10.94
N LEU A 179 -1.22 -17.35 12.05
CA LEU A 179 -1.30 -16.05 12.70
C LEU A 179 -0.21 -15.10 12.22
N GLY A 180 -0.55 -13.81 12.14
CA GLY A 180 0.40 -12.73 11.89
C GLY A 180 0.59 -12.41 10.41
N MET A 181 1.72 -11.79 10.07
CA MET A 181 2.02 -11.32 8.72
C MET A 181 2.44 -12.46 7.78
N GLY A 182 1.92 -12.49 6.56
CA GLY A 182 2.28 -13.49 5.55
C GLY A 182 3.57 -13.12 4.84
N GLN A 183 4.60 -13.95 4.86
CA GLN A 183 5.87 -13.71 4.15
C GLN A 183 5.59 -13.62 2.65
N ASN A 184 4.88 -14.59 2.08
CA ASN A 184 4.48 -14.57 0.68
C ASN A 184 3.49 -13.42 0.40
N GLY A 185 2.57 -13.15 1.33
CA GLY A 185 1.65 -12.02 1.22
C GLY A 185 2.40 -10.68 1.09
N THR A 186 3.37 -10.41 1.97
CA THR A 186 4.21 -9.20 1.91
C THR A 186 4.97 -9.09 0.60
N ALA A 187 5.52 -10.19 0.09
CA ALA A 187 6.19 -10.19 -1.20
C ALA A 187 5.20 -9.81 -2.31
N ALA A 188 3.99 -10.37 -2.29
CA ALA A 188 2.94 -10.05 -3.25
C ALA A 188 2.58 -8.56 -3.23
N TRP A 189 2.41 -7.96 -2.05
CA TRP A 189 2.13 -6.52 -1.90
C TRP A 189 3.20 -5.61 -2.53
N THR A 190 4.42 -6.11 -2.75
CA THR A 190 5.48 -5.37 -3.44
C THR A 190 5.61 -5.68 -4.93
N LEU A 191 4.92 -6.70 -5.41
CA LEU A 191 4.91 -7.11 -6.80
C LEU A 191 3.61 -6.60 -7.40
N GLY A 192 3.65 -5.63 -8.31
CA GLY A 192 2.42 -5.11 -8.92
C GLY A 192 2.58 -3.77 -9.62
N GLY A 193 1.49 -3.32 -10.24
CA GLY A 193 1.44 -2.00 -10.88
C GLY A 193 1.53 -0.84 -9.89
N VAL A 194 1.16 -1.08 -8.62
CA VAL A 194 1.30 -0.10 -7.54
C VAL A 194 1.83 -0.78 -6.28
N PRO A 195 3.16 -0.97 -6.19
CA PRO A 195 3.78 -1.68 -5.09
C PRO A 195 3.62 -0.89 -3.78
N TRP A 196 3.36 -1.61 -2.70
CA TRP A 196 3.26 -1.03 -1.38
C TRP A 196 4.62 -0.85 -0.73
N ASN A 197 4.73 0.18 0.11
CA ASN A 197 5.86 0.31 1.01
C ASN A 197 5.65 -0.48 2.32
N TYR A 198 6.73 -0.67 3.06
CA TYR A 198 6.73 -1.48 4.28
C TYR A 198 5.72 -0.99 5.34
N ARG A 199 5.42 0.31 5.40
CA ARG A 199 4.44 0.86 6.36
C ARG A 199 3.01 0.42 6.01
N GLN A 200 2.66 0.39 4.72
CA GLN A 200 1.36 -0.12 4.25
C GLN A 200 1.21 -1.61 4.57
N ILE A 201 2.26 -2.38 4.28
CA ILE A 201 2.31 -3.82 4.55
C ILE A 201 2.12 -4.08 6.05
N LEU A 202 2.92 -3.43 6.90
CA LEU A 202 2.82 -3.61 8.35
C LEU A 202 1.47 -3.16 8.90
N ALA A 203 0.92 -2.04 8.42
CA ALA A 203 -0.39 -1.57 8.85
C ALA A 203 -1.53 -2.50 8.41
N HIS A 204 -1.38 -3.21 7.29
CA HIS A 204 -2.35 -4.21 6.85
C HIS A 204 -2.40 -5.41 7.79
N TYR A 205 -1.24 -5.96 8.21
CA TYR A 205 -1.21 -7.15 9.05
C TYR A 205 -1.27 -6.87 10.56
N TYR A 206 -0.85 -5.69 11.01
CA TYR A 206 -0.78 -5.33 12.43
C TYR A 206 -1.56 -4.05 12.71
N LYS A 207 -2.77 -4.24 13.25
CA LYS A 207 -3.63 -3.16 13.70
C LYS A 207 -2.99 -2.40 14.85
N GLN A 208 -3.15 -1.07 14.88
CA GLN A 208 -2.71 -0.21 16.01
C GLN A 208 -1.20 -0.27 16.35
N ALA A 209 -0.37 -0.88 15.52
CA ALA A 209 1.04 -1.10 15.80
C ALA A 209 1.87 0.16 15.55
N LYS A 210 2.53 0.76 16.54
CA LYS A 210 3.47 1.87 16.28
C LYS A 210 4.72 1.33 15.61
N ILE A 211 5.13 1.91 14.49
CA ILE A 211 6.37 1.56 13.81
C ILE A 211 7.47 2.50 14.34
N GLY A 212 8.35 1.98 15.19
CA GLY A 212 9.24 2.79 16.04
C GLY A 212 8.51 3.38 17.25
N SER A 213 9.15 4.28 17.99
CA SER A 213 8.59 4.86 19.21
C SER A 213 7.61 6.03 18.98
N SER A 214 7.52 6.57 17.76
CA SER A 214 6.81 7.83 17.48
C SER A 214 5.46 7.70 16.76
N ASP A 215 5.11 6.52 16.22
CA ASP A 215 3.90 6.34 15.40
C ASP A 215 2.61 6.15 16.25
N ASN A 216 2.20 7.20 16.98
CA ASN A 216 1.02 7.20 17.87
C ASN A 216 -0.34 7.39 17.16
N ASN A 217 -0.44 7.08 15.88
CA ASN A 217 -1.52 7.65 15.07
C ASN A 217 -2.83 6.87 15.16
N ALA A 218 -3.84 7.57 15.66
CA ALA A 218 -5.25 7.24 15.66
C ALA A 218 -5.79 6.85 14.26
N TYR A 219 -5.30 7.53 13.23
CA TYR A 219 -5.81 7.49 11.87
C TYR A 219 -4.78 6.85 10.93
N ARG A 220 -5.08 5.65 10.42
CA ARG A 220 -4.21 4.87 9.51
C ARG A 220 -5.03 4.01 8.60
N TRP A 221 -4.56 3.80 7.39
CA TRP A 221 -5.34 3.15 6.35
C TRP A 221 -4.46 2.33 5.41
N THR A 222 -5.10 1.41 4.70
CA THR A 222 -4.47 0.69 3.59
C THR A 222 -5.47 0.45 2.46
N TRP A 223 -4.93 0.25 1.26
CA TRP A 223 -5.69 -0.19 0.09
C TRP A 223 -5.96 -1.69 0.20
N LEU A 224 -6.93 -2.21 -0.54
CA LEU A 224 -7.20 -3.66 -0.54
C LEU A 224 -7.42 -4.24 -1.94
N ASN A 225 -7.28 -3.42 -2.98
CA ASN A 225 -7.46 -3.86 -4.36
C ASN A 225 -6.32 -4.78 -4.82
N VAL A 226 -6.68 -5.97 -5.31
CA VAL A 226 -5.76 -6.95 -5.90
C VAL A 226 -6.10 -7.19 -7.38
N GLY A 227 -5.08 -7.48 -8.17
CA GLY A 227 -5.23 -7.87 -9.56
C GLY A 227 -5.72 -9.31 -9.71
N SER A 228 -6.08 -9.68 -10.93
CA SER A 228 -6.44 -11.07 -11.29
C SER A 228 -5.26 -11.88 -11.82
N THR A 229 -4.10 -11.25 -12.04
CA THR A 229 -2.89 -11.89 -12.51
C THR A 229 -2.08 -12.39 -11.31
N VAL A 230 -1.71 -13.66 -11.33
CA VAL A 230 -0.80 -14.25 -10.35
C VAL A 230 0.54 -13.53 -10.45
N ALA A 231 0.93 -12.84 -9.38
CA ALA A 231 2.20 -12.17 -9.25
C ALA A 231 3.34 -13.17 -9.08
N PHE A 232 3.14 -14.20 -8.26
CA PHE A 232 4.06 -15.32 -8.12
C PHE A 232 3.39 -16.51 -7.41
N THR A 233 4.07 -17.66 -7.46
CA THR A 233 3.70 -18.86 -6.72
C THR A 233 4.61 -18.98 -5.49
N GLY A 234 4.02 -18.97 -4.30
CA GLY A 234 4.73 -19.10 -3.03
C GLY A 234 5.33 -20.49 -2.82
N LEU A 235 6.12 -20.64 -1.75
CA LEU A 235 6.87 -21.87 -1.42
C LEU A 235 5.98 -23.12 -1.32
N SER A 236 4.70 -22.95 -0.94
CA SER A 236 3.72 -24.03 -0.82
C SER A 236 2.93 -24.31 -2.11
N GLY A 237 3.34 -23.77 -3.27
CA GLY A 237 2.61 -23.90 -4.53
C GLY A 237 1.35 -23.02 -4.62
N ARG A 238 1.13 -22.12 -3.64
CA ARG A 238 -0.04 -21.23 -3.60
C ARG A 238 0.18 -20.01 -4.49
N GLU A 239 -0.85 -19.62 -5.21
CA GLU A 239 -0.82 -18.45 -6.08
C GLU A 239 -1.10 -17.17 -5.28
N TYR A 240 -0.26 -16.16 -5.50
CA TYR A 240 -0.35 -14.85 -4.90
C TYR A 240 -0.59 -13.76 -5.94
N TYR A 241 -1.49 -12.82 -5.68
CA TYR A 241 -1.87 -11.73 -6.57
C TYR A 241 -1.19 -10.42 -6.20
N SER A 242 -0.96 -9.56 -7.20
CA SER A 242 -0.36 -8.25 -7.00
C SER A 242 -1.40 -7.20 -6.59
N PRO A 243 -1.03 -6.13 -5.87
CA PRO A 243 -1.89 -4.98 -5.69
C PRO A 243 -2.18 -4.33 -7.04
N LYS A 244 -3.39 -3.79 -7.16
CA LYS A 244 -3.84 -3.10 -8.36
C LYS A 244 -4.41 -1.74 -7.97
N ALA A 245 -3.94 -0.68 -8.64
CA ALA A 245 -4.74 0.53 -8.71
C ALA A 245 -5.68 0.44 -9.91
N ASN A 246 -6.93 0.83 -9.68
CA ASN A 246 -7.90 0.96 -10.77
C ASN A 246 -7.82 2.34 -11.45
N THR A 247 -6.93 3.22 -10.98
CA THR A 247 -6.66 4.52 -11.58
C THR A 247 -6.14 4.32 -13.02
N PRO A 248 -6.81 4.87 -14.05
CA PRO A 248 -6.30 4.80 -15.42
C PRO A 248 -4.91 5.42 -15.54
N THR A 249 -4.01 4.72 -16.23
CA THR A 249 -2.64 5.18 -16.50
C THR A 249 -2.54 6.07 -17.75
N LEU A 250 -3.62 6.16 -18.53
CA LEU A 250 -3.77 7.07 -19.67
C LEU A 250 -5.07 7.85 -19.49
N MET A 251 -5.00 9.18 -19.57
CA MET A 251 -6.11 10.08 -19.36
C MET A 251 -6.12 11.23 -20.36
N GLY A 252 -7.31 11.71 -20.70
CA GLY A 252 -7.51 12.96 -21.43
C GLY A 252 -7.47 14.13 -20.47
N ALA A 253 -6.86 15.23 -20.92
CA ALA A 253 -6.74 16.44 -20.15
C ALA A 253 -8.12 16.98 -19.73
N GLY A 254 -8.30 17.24 -18.43
CA GLY A 254 -9.56 17.77 -17.88
C GLY A 254 -10.77 16.81 -17.86
N LEU A 255 -10.65 15.60 -18.40
CA LEU A 255 -11.73 14.61 -18.38
C LEU A 255 -11.90 13.96 -17.01
N THR A 256 -13.14 13.60 -16.65
CA THR A 256 -13.44 12.91 -15.38
C THR A 256 -13.53 11.40 -15.58
N TYR A 257 -12.95 10.66 -14.64
CA TYR A 257 -12.86 9.20 -14.58
C TYR A 257 -13.43 8.70 -13.26
N ASN A 258 -14.12 7.56 -13.30
CA ASN A 258 -14.52 6.84 -12.09
C ASN A 258 -13.46 5.78 -11.77
N VAL A 259 -12.96 5.82 -10.54
CA VAL A 259 -11.91 4.92 -10.06
C VAL A 259 -12.51 4.05 -8.94
N PRO A 260 -12.73 2.74 -9.20
CA PRO A 260 -13.14 1.81 -8.16
C PRO A 260 -12.07 1.68 -7.08
N MET A 261 -12.43 1.92 -5.82
CA MET A 261 -11.54 1.91 -4.67
C MET A 261 -12.05 0.97 -3.59
N TYR A 262 -11.10 0.35 -2.87
CA TYR A 262 -11.36 -0.48 -1.71
C TYR A 262 -10.28 -0.17 -0.66
N ILE A 263 -10.70 0.31 0.52
CA ILE A 263 -9.81 0.76 1.60
C ILE A 263 -10.25 0.20 2.95
N GLN A 264 -9.32 0.16 3.90
CA GLN A 264 -9.57 -0.27 5.27
C GLN A 264 -8.99 0.70 6.29
N ASN A 265 -9.70 0.90 7.39
CA ASN A 265 -9.17 1.55 8.59
C ASN A 265 -8.33 0.58 9.42
N THR A 266 -7.02 0.79 9.45
CA THR A 266 -6.05 0.00 10.23
C THR A 266 -5.59 0.71 11.50
N GLY A 267 -6.15 1.88 11.78
CA GLY A 267 -5.87 2.70 12.96
C GLY A 267 -6.57 2.23 14.24
N SER A 268 -6.40 3.03 15.30
CA SER A 268 -7.09 2.85 16.60
C SER A 268 -8.38 3.63 16.72
N SER A 269 -8.61 4.64 15.88
CA SER A 269 -9.77 5.52 16.01
C SER A 269 -10.72 5.38 14.83
N THR A 270 -12.00 5.54 15.11
CA THR A 270 -13.03 5.68 14.09
C THR A 270 -12.77 6.93 13.27
N TRP A 271 -12.80 6.79 11.94
CA TRP A 271 -12.77 7.93 11.04
C TRP A 271 -14.14 8.56 11.00
N ASN A 272 -14.25 9.83 11.36
CA ASN A 272 -15.52 10.54 11.34
C ASN A 272 -15.62 11.31 10.03
N SER A 273 -16.29 10.72 9.04
CA SER A 273 -16.55 11.36 7.75
C SER A 273 -15.28 11.86 7.04
N PRO A 274 -14.25 11.02 6.85
CA PRO A 274 -13.08 11.43 6.10
C PRO A 274 -13.41 11.49 4.60
N TYR A 275 -12.57 12.21 3.87
CA TYR A 275 -12.57 12.25 2.42
C TYR A 275 -11.42 11.40 1.89
N LEU A 276 -11.66 10.63 0.83
CA LEU A 276 -10.60 10.22 -0.07
C LEU A 276 -10.46 11.28 -1.15
N SER A 277 -9.22 11.66 -1.45
CA SER A 277 -8.92 12.58 -2.53
C SER A 277 -7.54 12.29 -3.11
N TYR A 278 -7.11 13.10 -4.07
CA TYR A 278 -5.87 12.92 -4.80
C TYR A 278 -5.15 14.24 -5.06
N ARG A 279 -3.85 14.12 -5.32
CA ARG A 279 -2.98 15.21 -5.74
C ARG A 279 -2.15 14.79 -6.95
N TRP A 280 -1.91 15.74 -7.84
CA TRP A 280 -1.07 15.59 -9.03
C TRP A 280 0.33 16.08 -8.72
N TYR A 281 1.33 15.27 -9.05
CA TYR A 281 2.75 15.61 -8.91
C TYR A 281 3.44 15.55 -10.28
N ASN A 282 4.29 16.52 -10.57
CA ASN A 282 5.12 16.51 -11.76
C ASN A 282 6.34 15.56 -11.61
N SER A 283 7.18 15.47 -12.64
CA SER A 283 8.41 14.66 -12.63
C SER A 283 9.44 15.10 -11.58
N ALA A 284 9.40 16.36 -11.15
CA ALA A 284 10.21 16.88 -10.04
C ALA A 284 9.60 16.57 -8.65
N ASN A 285 8.55 15.74 -8.60
CA ASN A 285 7.80 15.39 -7.38
C ASN A 285 7.26 16.63 -6.64
N SER A 286 6.99 17.71 -7.37
CA SER A 286 6.32 18.90 -6.86
C SER A 286 4.81 18.76 -7.04
N ASP A 287 4.05 19.13 -6.01
CA ASP A 287 2.59 19.17 -6.05
C ASP A 287 2.15 20.27 -7.03
N VAL A 288 1.41 19.89 -8.07
CA VAL A 288 0.89 20.79 -9.12
C VAL A 288 -0.64 20.78 -9.13
N THR A 289 -1.27 20.28 -8.06
CA THR A 289 -2.72 20.14 -7.96
C THR A 289 -3.38 21.52 -7.93
N ASN A 290 -4.25 21.79 -8.90
CA ASN A 290 -5.10 22.98 -8.85
C ASN A 290 -6.32 22.69 -7.97
N SER A 291 -6.73 23.64 -7.13
CA SER A 291 -7.91 23.48 -6.24
C SER A 291 -9.17 23.05 -7.00
N ASP A 292 -9.36 23.57 -8.22
CA ASP A 292 -10.52 23.31 -9.07
C ASP A 292 -10.51 21.90 -9.70
N GLN A 293 -9.41 21.17 -9.53
CA GLN A 293 -9.23 19.80 -10.00
C GLN A 293 -9.36 18.79 -8.87
N ILE A 294 -9.49 19.20 -7.60
CA ILE A 294 -9.63 18.28 -6.47
C ILE A 294 -11.09 17.85 -6.37
N LEU A 295 -11.33 16.55 -6.41
CA LEU A 295 -12.61 15.95 -6.05
C LEU A 295 -12.44 15.24 -4.71
N ASN A 296 -13.33 15.55 -3.77
CA ASN A 296 -13.34 14.95 -2.45
C ASN A 296 -14.48 13.93 -2.39
N PHE A 297 -14.15 12.70 -2.04
CA PHE A 297 -15.13 11.64 -1.91
C PHE A 297 -15.36 11.33 -0.43
N LEU A 298 -16.56 11.66 0.07
CA LEU A 298 -16.94 11.38 1.45
C LEU A 298 -17.15 9.87 1.64
N ILE A 299 -16.38 9.27 2.55
CA ILE A 299 -16.41 7.83 2.83
C ILE A 299 -17.39 7.45 3.96
N GLY A 300 -17.85 8.45 4.73
CA GLY A 300 -18.68 8.22 5.91
C GLY A 300 -17.87 7.68 7.09
N SER A 301 -18.54 7.24 8.16
CA SER A 301 -17.83 6.76 9.35
C SER A 301 -17.23 5.37 9.14
N VAL A 302 -15.96 5.19 9.49
CA VAL A 302 -15.25 3.91 9.34
C VAL A 302 -14.59 3.52 10.66
N SER A 303 -15.17 2.53 11.34
CA SER A 303 -14.63 1.99 12.59
C SER A 303 -13.26 1.32 12.40
N PRO A 304 -12.46 1.19 13.47
CA PRO A 304 -11.21 0.44 13.40
C PRO A 304 -11.41 -0.99 12.88
N SER A 305 -10.52 -1.46 12.01
CA SER A 305 -10.60 -2.70 11.22
C SER A 305 -11.68 -2.75 10.14
N ALA A 306 -12.63 -1.83 10.09
CA ALA A 306 -13.66 -1.87 9.07
C ALA A 306 -13.08 -1.55 7.70
N ALA A 307 -13.49 -2.34 6.70
CA ALA A 307 -13.26 -2.03 5.31
C ALA A 307 -14.48 -1.29 4.75
N VAL A 308 -14.23 -0.33 3.88
CA VAL A 308 -15.28 0.39 3.14
C VAL A 308 -15.58 -0.45 1.91
N PRO A 309 -16.81 -0.95 1.70
CA PRO A 309 -17.17 -1.68 0.48
C PRO A 309 -16.78 -0.91 -0.78
N SER A 310 -16.53 -1.62 -1.89
CA SER A 310 -16.05 -1.00 -3.13
C SER A 310 -16.90 0.21 -3.53
N PHE A 311 -16.26 1.36 -3.71
CA PHE A 311 -16.90 2.61 -4.12
C PHE A 311 -16.18 3.24 -5.31
N ASN A 312 -16.84 4.14 -6.04
CA ASN A 312 -16.26 4.82 -7.18
C ASN A 312 -15.85 6.25 -6.80
N ALA A 313 -14.54 6.49 -6.68
CA ALA A 313 -13.99 7.82 -6.50
C ALA A 313 -13.87 8.51 -7.87
N SER A 314 -14.41 9.72 -8.00
CA SER A 314 -14.24 10.51 -9.21
C SER A 314 -12.87 11.19 -9.22
N MET A 315 -12.18 11.16 -10.35
CA MET A 315 -10.91 11.85 -10.58
C MET A 315 -10.94 12.60 -11.90
N ARG A 316 -10.44 13.84 -11.91
CA ARG A 316 -10.24 14.61 -13.13
C ARG A 316 -8.79 14.51 -13.59
N GLY A 317 -8.58 14.14 -14.86
CA GLY A 317 -7.28 14.18 -15.53
C GLY A 317 -6.69 15.59 -15.47
N TYR A 318 -5.37 15.70 -15.32
CA TYR A 318 -4.72 17.01 -15.21
C TYR A 318 -5.04 17.89 -16.43
N GLY A 319 -5.18 19.19 -16.22
CA GLY A 319 -5.60 20.12 -17.29
C GLY A 319 -4.59 20.29 -18.42
N GLN A 320 -3.34 19.88 -18.22
CA GLN A 320 -2.28 19.97 -19.22
C GLN A 320 -1.76 18.57 -19.57
N PRO A 321 -1.49 18.30 -20.86
CA PRO A 321 -0.83 17.06 -21.27
C PRO A 321 0.57 16.91 -20.65
N GLY A 322 0.93 15.69 -20.29
CA GLY A 322 2.22 15.38 -19.67
C GLY A 322 2.18 14.09 -18.85
N THR A 323 3.34 13.69 -18.33
CA THR A 323 3.44 12.58 -17.39
C THR A 323 3.40 13.11 -15.96
N TYR A 324 2.52 12.54 -15.15
CA TYR A 324 2.34 12.94 -13.76
C TYR A 324 2.27 11.72 -12.84
N THR A 325 2.53 11.94 -11.56
CA THR A 325 2.19 10.98 -10.50
C THR A 325 0.94 11.44 -9.77
N VAL A 326 -0.12 10.64 -9.80
CA VAL A 326 -1.28 10.82 -8.94
C VAL A 326 -0.98 10.18 -7.58
N LYS A 327 -1.19 10.91 -6.49
CA LYS A 327 -1.13 10.37 -5.13
C LYS A 327 -2.51 10.43 -4.50
N TRP A 328 -3.12 9.26 -4.30
CA TRP A 328 -4.35 9.13 -3.54
C TRP A 328 -4.06 9.11 -2.04
N ASP A 329 -4.85 9.87 -1.28
CA ASP A 329 -4.64 10.08 0.14
C ASP A 329 -5.96 10.37 0.87
N MET A 330 -5.98 10.05 2.16
CA MET A 330 -7.09 10.37 3.05
C MET A 330 -6.93 11.80 3.57
N ASN A 331 -8.04 12.52 3.65
CA ASN A 331 -8.12 13.86 4.21
C ASN A 331 -9.23 13.90 5.26
N GLN A 332 -8.95 14.47 6.42
CA GLN A 332 -9.97 14.75 7.43
C GLN A 332 -9.81 16.17 7.92
N SER A 333 -10.93 16.92 7.90
CA SER A 333 -10.97 18.33 8.33
C SER A 333 -9.90 19.20 7.66
N GLY A 334 -9.66 19.00 6.36
CA GLY A 334 -8.70 19.77 5.57
C GLY A 334 -7.25 19.30 5.68
N THR A 335 -6.94 18.35 6.56
CA THR A 335 -5.58 17.85 6.74
C THR A 335 -5.40 16.46 6.11
N TRP A 336 -4.37 16.33 5.27
CA TRP A 336 -4.00 15.08 4.64
C TRP A 336 -3.28 14.15 5.61
N PHE A 337 -3.59 12.85 5.56
CA PHE A 337 -3.00 11.88 6.48
C PHE A 337 -1.48 11.74 6.21
N SER A 338 -1.06 11.82 4.94
CA SER A 338 0.36 11.85 4.59
C SER A 338 1.10 13.07 5.14
N GLN A 339 0.44 14.22 5.33
CA GLN A 339 1.08 15.41 5.90
C GLN A 339 1.18 15.35 7.42
N GLN A 340 0.20 14.74 8.09
CA GLN A 340 0.22 14.63 9.55
C GLN A 340 1.37 13.77 10.05
N ASN A 341 1.62 12.66 9.36
CA ASN A 341 2.39 11.55 9.93
C ASN A 341 3.20 10.78 8.89
N ASN A 342 3.41 11.36 7.71
CA ASN A 342 4.08 10.69 6.59
C ASN A 342 3.44 9.33 6.26
N TRP A 343 2.11 9.23 6.43
CA TRP A 343 1.38 8.03 6.04
C TRP A 343 1.45 7.85 4.52
N PRO A 344 1.54 6.60 4.08
CA PRO A 344 1.79 6.26 2.70
C PRO A 344 0.56 6.54 1.85
N THR A 345 0.79 7.14 0.68
CA THR A 345 -0.21 7.35 -0.37
C THR A 345 -0.17 6.21 -1.39
N GLN A 346 -1.21 6.04 -2.20
CA GLN A 346 -1.10 5.23 -3.42
C GLN A 346 -0.67 6.10 -4.57
N ASN A 347 0.50 5.79 -5.13
CA ASN A 347 1.14 6.59 -6.16
C ASN A 347 0.99 5.86 -7.50
N ILE A 348 0.46 6.55 -8.51
CA ILE A 348 0.25 6.00 -9.85
C ILE A 348 0.86 6.96 -10.88
N SER A 349 1.70 6.44 -11.77
CA SER A 349 2.16 7.19 -12.94
C SER A 349 1.04 7.23 -13.98
N VAL A 350 0.64 8.42 -14.38
CA VAL A 350 -0.44 8.67 -15.33
C VAL A 350 0.07 9.55 -16.46
N GLN A 351 -0.15 9.10 -17.69
CA GLN A 351 0.04 9.89 -18.88
C GLN A 351 -1.24 10.66 -19.20
N VAL A 352 -1.15 11.98 -19.23
CA VAL A 352 -2.24 12.86 -19.64
C VAL A 352 -1.98 13.31 -21.08
N VAL A 353 -2.97 13.14 -21.94
CA VAL A 353 -2.92 13.50 -23.36
C VAL A 353 -4.02 14.51 -23.70
N PRO A 354 -3.89 15.28 -24.80
CA PRO A 354 -4.98 16.11 -25.27
C PRO A 354 -6.23 15.26 -25.58
N SER A 355 -7.40 15.87 -25.47
CA SER A 355 -8.66 15.24 -25.86
C SER A 355 -9.46 16.13 -26.79
N LEU A 356 -10.15 15.51 -27.74
CA LEU A 356 -11.15 16.12 -28.60
C LEU A 356 -12.54 15.90 -28.01
N ASN A 357 -13.31 16.97 -27.85
CA ASN A 357 -14.75 16.86 -27.64
C ASN A 357 -15.45 16.83 -29.01
N GLN A 358 -16.04 15.68 -29.35
CA GLN A 358 -16.81 15.53 -30.58
C GLN A 358 -18.30 15.74 -30.29
N THR A 359 -18.91 16.65 -31.04
CA THR A 359 -20.37 16.85 -31.06
C THR A 359 -20.96 16.26 -32.34
N LEU A 360 -22.16 15.70 -32.26
CA LEU A 360 -22.95 15.24 -33.40
C LEU A 360 -24.40 15.70 -33.23
N TRP A 361 -24.99 16.23 -34.29
CA TRP A 361 -26.40 16.61 -34.31
C TRP A 361 -27.23 15.63 -35.14
N ARG A 362 -28.33 15.12 -34.58
CA ARG A 362 -29.30 14.29 -35.30
C ARG A 362 -30.69 14.49 -34.72
N GLY A 363 -31.68 14.75 -35.58
CA GLY A 363 -33.09 14.87 -35.15
C GLY A 363 -33.32 15.99 -34.12
N ASN A 364 -32.71 17.17 -34.32
CA ASN A 364 -32.77 18.31 -33.40
C ASN A 364 -32.21 18.04 -31.98
N GLN A 365 -31.30 17.10 -31.86
CA GLN A 365 -30.61 16.76 -30.61
C GLN A 365 -29.10 16.72 -30.83
N ALA A 366 -28.35 17.24 -29.88
CA ALA A 366 -26.89 17.11 -29.84
C ALA A 366 -26.49 15.90 -29.00
N TRP A 367 -25.44 15.23 -29.44
CA TRP A 367 -24.76 14.17 -28.72
C TRP A 367 -23.29 14.54 -28.65
N THR A 368 -22.66 14.35 -27.49
CA THR A 368 -21.23 14.63 -27.31
C THR A 368 -20.49 13.40 -26.85
N ARG A 369 -19.22 13.29 -27.20
CA ARG A 369 -18.30 12.30 -26.64
C ARG A 369 -16.88 12.85 -26.63
N ASN A 370 -16.02 12.28 -25.80
CA ASN A 370 -14.60 12.63 -25.77
C ASN A 370 -13.78 11.55 -26.48
N VAL A 371 -12.73 11.96 -27.18
CA VAL A 371 -11.79 11.08 -27.87
C VAL A 371 -10.37 11.55 -27.56
N LEU A 372 -9.47 10.64 -27.20
CA LEU A 372 -8.09 11.01 -26.88
C LEU A 372 -7.28 11.26 -28.16
N ILE A 373 -6.32 12.17 -28.06
CA ILE A 373 -5.32 12.44 -29.11
C ILE A 373 -4.00 11.82 -28.66
N ILE A 374 -3.59 10.73 -29.29
CA ILE A 374 -2.38 9.97 -28.95
C ILE A 374 -1.38 10.13 -30.09
N ASN A 375 -0.15 10.52 -29.76
CA ASN A 375 0.92 10.77 -30.74
C ASN A 375 0.50 11.71 -31.89
N GLY A 376 -0.27 12.76 -31.55
CA GLY A 376 -0.77 13.75 -32.49
C GLY A 376 -1.93 13.30 -33.38
N SER A 377 -2.43 12.07 -33.22
CA SER A 377 -3.55 11.52 -33.99
C SER A 377 -4.76 11.25 -33.11
N ILE A 378 -5.96 11.42 -33.65
CA ILE A 378 -7.21 11.06 -32.95
C ILE A 378 -7.28 9.54 -32.83
N ASP A 379 -7.34 9.03 -31.61
CA ASP A 379 -7.51 7.60 -31.35
C ASP A 379 -8.98 7.25 -31.11
N TRP A 380 -9.67 6.86 -32.18
CA TRP A 380 -11.08 6.49 -32.14
C TRP A 380 -11.37 5.27 -31.25
N THR A 381 -10.38 4.45 -30.90
CA THR A 381 -10.57 3.32 -29.97
C THR A 381 -10.81 3.77 -28.54
N THR A 382 -10.45 5.03 -28.23
CA THR A 382 -10.63 5.65 -26.91
C THR A 382 -11.92 6.45 -26.78
N ALA A 383 -12.75 6.48 -27.83
CA ALA A 383 -13.95 7.29 -27.84
C ALA A 383 -14.91 6.87 -26.72
N SER A 384 -15.33 7.84 -25.89
CA SER A 384 -16.32 7.59 -24.85
C SER A 384 -17.68 7.22 -25.46
N THR A 385 -18.57 6.67 -24.64
CA THR A 385 -19.99 6.59 -25.00
C THR A 385 -20.52 7.99 -25.31
N TRP A 386 -21.48 8.06 -26.23
CA TRP A 386 -22.21 9.30 -26.49
C TRP A 386 -23.01 9.70 -25.24
N SER A 387 -22.93 10.98 -24.89
CA SER A 387 -23.74 11.64 -23.88
C SER A 387 -24.74 12.57 -24.56
N GLY A 388 -25.97 12.62 -24.05
CA GLY A 388 -27.07 13.38 -24.64
C GLY A 388 -28.43 12.73 -24.39
N PRO A 389 -29.48 13.22 -25.05
CA PRO A 389 -29.45 14.36 -25.95
C PRO A 389 -29.29 15.69 -25.20
N ILE A 390 -28.43 16.57 -25.72
CA ILE A 390 -28.43 17.98 -25.34
C ILE A 390 -29.56 18.63 -26.15
N GLY A 391 -30.57 19.11 -25.44
CA GLY A 391 -31.70 19.81 -26.03
C GLY A 391 -31.28 21.15 -26.62
N LEU A 392 -32.13 21.69 -27.50
CA LEU A 392 -31.95 23.01 -28.10
C LEU A 392 -32.24 24.18 -27.14
N THR A 393 -32.67 23.87 -25.92
CA THR A 393 -32.96 24.82 -24.84
C THR A 393 -31.65 25.49 -24.40
N GLY A 394 -31.48 26.76 -24.77
CA GLY A 394 -30.28 27.56 -24.47
C GLY A 394 -29.49 28.00 -25.70
N ILE A 395 -29.80 27.48 -26.88
CA ILE A 395 -29.24 27.97 -28.15
C ILE A 395 -30.22 28.99 -28.75
N PRO A 396 -29.82 30.23 -29.06
CA PRO A 396 -30.66 31.24 -29.70
C PRO A 396 -31.38 30.73 -30.96
N GLY A 397 -32.53 31.34 -31.25
CA GLY A 397 -33.38 31.01 -32.40
C GLY A 397 -34.55 30.06 -32.10
N SER A 398 -35.42 29.89 -33.09
CA SER A 398 -36.61 29.02 -33.02
C SER A 398 -36.53 27.91 -34.07
N GLY A 399 -37.33 26.84 -33.89
CA GLY A 399 -37.41 25.75 -34.85
C GLY A 399 -36.22 24.79 -34.88
N ALA A 400 -36.12 24.04 -35.97
CA ALA A 400 -35.13 22.98 -36.19
C ALA A 400 -33.72 23.55 -36.47
N LEU A 401 -32.69 22.77 -36.12
CA LEU A 401 -31.32 23.05 -36.52
C LEU A 401 -31.19 22.92 -38.05
N ARG A 402 -30.71 23.99 -38.71
CA ARG A 402 -30.62 24.05 -40.18
C ARG A 402 -29.22 23.72 -40.68
N THR A 403 -28.20 24.32 -40.05
CA THR A 403 -26.80 24.11 -40.41
C THR A 403 -25.91 24.19 -39.17
N TRP A 404 -24.74 23.59 -39.30
CA TRP A 404 -23.67 23.61 -38.31
C TRP A 404 -22.35 23.89 -39.03
N THR A 405 -21.62 24.89 -38.54
CA THR A 405 -20.28 25.20 -39.02
C THR A 405 -19.29 25.17 -37.87
N ASN A 406 -18.05 24.80 -38.18
CA ASN A 406 -16.94 24.87 -37.25
C ASN A 406 -15.80 25.62 -37.94
N PHE A 407 -15.21 26.58 -37.25
CA PHE A 407 -14.02 27.26 -37.70
C PHE A 407 -13.07 27.52 -36.53
N ARG A 408 -11.79 27.71 -36.84
CA ARG A 408 -10.75 27.88 -35.84
C ARG A 408 -10.30 29.34 -35.82
N VAL A 409 -10.21 29.93 -34.63
CA VAL A 409 -9.62 31.25 -34.40
C VAL A 409 -8.50 31.10 -33.37
N GLY A 410 -7.25 31.19 -33.81
CA GLY A 410 -6.10 30.89 -32.95
C GLY A 410 -6.11 29.43 -32.49
N ASN A 411 -6.09 29.19 -31.18
CA ASN A 411 -6.29 27.84 -30.62
C ASN A 411 -7.75 27.49 -30.36
N THR A 412 -8.66 28.47 -30.36
CA THR A 412 -10.07 28.26 -30.04
C THR A 412 -10.84 27.66 -31.22
N MET A 413 -11.62 26.61 -30.98
CA MET A 413 -12.62 26.12 -31.93
C MET A 413 -13.94 26.87 -31.68
N ILE A 414 -14.45 27.51 -32.72
CA ILE A 414 -15.74 28.19 -32.70
C ILE A 414 -16.75 27.32 -33.44
N GLN A 415 -17.87 27.04 -32.78
CA GLN A 415 -18.97 26.28 -33.35
C GLN A 415 -20.15 27.24 -33.56
N GLY A 416 -20.61 27.36 -34.81
CA GLY A 416 -21.73 28.20 -35.22
C GLY A 416 -22.95 27.36 -35.56
N TYR A 417 -24.11 27.79 -35.07
CA TYR A 417 -25.40 27.13 -35.26
C TYR A 417 -26.40 28.09 -35.91
N TRP A 418 -27.21 27.57 -36.84
CA TRP A 418 -28.33 28.33 -37.41
C TRP A 418 -29.66 27.66 -37.08
N ARG A 419 -30.59 28.43 -36.50
CA ARG A 419 -31.93 27.97 -36.13
C ARG A 419 -32.99 29.04 -36.43
N GLY A 420 -33.95 28.69 -37.30
CA GLY A 420 -34.96 29.65 -37.75
C GLY A 420 -34.29 30.82 -38.47
N ASP A 421 -34.51 32.04 -37.96
CA ASP A 421 -33.96 33.29 -38.49
C ASP A 421 -32.84 33.89 -37.61
N ALA A 422 -32.27 33.10 -36.68
CA ALA A 422 -31.20 33.57 -35.79
C ALA A 422 -29.94 32.70 -35.88
N GLU A 423 -28.79 33.38 -35.88
CA GLU A 423 -27.46 32.78 -35.75
C GLU A 423 -27.02 32.80 -34.28
N ALA A 424 -26.37 31.72 -33.83
CA ALA A 424 -25.73 31.64 -32.53
C ALA A 424 -24.32 31.06 -32.68
N ALA A 425 -23.33 31.69 -32.04
CA ALA A 425 -21.98 31.15 -31.90
C ALA A 425 -21.73 30.72 -30.45
N GLN A 426 -21.14 29.55 -30.26
CA GLN A 426 -20.69 29.07 -28.97
C GLN A 426 -19.18 28.86 -29.00
N GLU A 427 -18.48 29.44 -28.01
CA GLU A 427 -17.04 29.26 -27.86
C GLU A 427 -16.73 27.94 -27.13
N GLY A 428 -15.92 27.09 -27.77
CA GLY A 428 -15.23 25.98 -27.11
C GLY A 428 -13.77 26.37 -26.87
N ARG A 429 -13.38 26.65 -25.62
CA ARG A 429 -11.96 26.78 -25.27
C ARG A 429 -11.31 25.39 -25.36
N THR A 430 -10.31 25.25 -26.22
CA THR A 430 -9.46 24.06 -26.36
C THR A 430 -8.42 23.98 -25.27
#